data_AF-A0A556SQM2-F1
#
_entry.id   AF-A0A556SQM2-F1
#
_cell.length_a   1.000
_cell.length_b   1.000
_cell.length_c   1.000
_cell.angle_alpha   90.00
_cell.angle_beta   90.00
_cell.angle_gamma   90.00
#
_symmetry.space_group_name_H-M   'P 1'
#
loop_
_entity.id
_entity.type
_entity.pdbx_description
1 polymer ?
#
loop_
_entity_poly.entity_id
_entity_poly.type
_entity_poly.pdbx_seq_one_letter_code
_entity_poly.pdbx_strand_id
1 'polypeptide(L)'
;MKTWQRVLACFLGGCLIVGAFWFFTQTPLSDGDNQIEKEKKAIISEFNSNKENIFTQINRLISEEKYDEAISLASKYQVTEDEALLKLKDQAQAELTKVNTQKQITDLSNELNATPESELQKRFDLYSKLLELVPDNSEYKTKHAELKPIVERLQMISSQFMGENGAHRKLEKFIKFKMKDVSNYEHLETKYVENDDNTLTITTTFNGKKGDSGKITKNTVTAIVDSNGNPIRIVSWK
;
A
#
# COMPACT_ATOMS: atom_id res chain seq x y z
N MET A 1 13.93 8.89 23.05
CA MET A 1 14.99 9.89 22.87
C MET A 1 15.80 10.00 24.17
N LYS A 2 16.97 9.37 24.24
CA LYS A 2 18.00 9.61 25.27
C LYS A 2 19.37 9.51 24.60
N THR A 3 20.17 10.53 24.86
CA THR A 3 21.41 10.89 24.18
C THR A 3 22.55 9.93 24.50
N TRP A 4 23.27 9.50 23.45
CA TRP A 4 24.53 8.76 23.58
C TRP A 4 25.66 9.75 23.85
N GLN A 5 26.32 9.65 25.01
CA GLN A 5 27.63 10.27 25.20
C GLN A 5 28.73 9.22 25.01
N ARG A 6 29.47 9.35 23.91
CA ARG A 6 30.73 8.65 23.64
C ARG A 6 31.83 9.39 24.41
N VAL A 7 32.54 8.71 25.30
CA VAL A 7 33.78 9.24 25.90
C VAL A 7 34.97 8.75 25.07
N LEU A 8 35.73 9.72 24.57
CA LEU A 8 36.99 9.56 23.84
C LEU A 8 38.08 9.11 24.83
N ALA A 9 38.77 8.01 24.55
CA ALA A 9 39.98 7.62 25.27
C ALA A 9 41.22 8.14 24.53
N CYS A 10 41.93 9.11 25.10
CA CYS A 10 43.29 9.47 24.71
C CYS A 10 44.28 8.76 25.64
N PHE A 11 45.03 7.81 25.08
CA PHE A 11 46.21 7.21 25.67
C PHE A 11 47.40 8.17 25.51
N LEU A 12 48.18 8.41 26.57
CA LEU A 12 49.64 8.58 26.53
C LEU A 12 50.22 8.71 27.96
N GLY A 13 50.99 7.71 28.39
CA GLY A 13 52.18 7.88 29.24
C GLY A 13 52.04 7.77 30.76
N GLY A 14 52.70 6.74 31.34
CA GLY A 14 53.42 6.87 32.62
C GLY A 14 52.77 6.25 33.87
N CYS A 15 53.47 5.27 34.47
CA CYS A 15 53.13 4.56 35.71
C CYS A 15 52.94 5.44 36.95
N LEU A 16 51.93 5.11 37.77
CA LEU A 16 52.03 5.04 39.23
C LEU A 16 50.86 4.18 39.75
N ILE A 17 51.20 3.08 40.42
CA ILE A 17 50.22 2.25 41.15
C ILE A 17 49.77 3.09 42.35
N VAL A 18 48.59 3.70 42.23
CA VAL A 18 47.78 4.14 43.36
C VAL A 18 46.49 3.37 43.21
N GLY A 19 46.12 2.60 44.23
CA GLY A 19 44.93 1.76 44.23
C GLY A 19 43.69 2.57 43.86
N ALA A 20 43.32 2.53 42.59
CA ALA A 20 42.03 2.97 42.13
C ALA A 20 41.05 1.90 42.58
N PHE A 21 40.56 2.08 43.80
CA PHE A 21 39.29 1.54 44.23
C PHE A 21 38.29 1.97 43.17
N TRP A 22 38.01 1.09 42.21
CA TRP A 22 36.83 1.22 41.37
C TRP A 22 35.65 1.00 42.31
N PHE A 23 35.26 2.09 42.97
CA PHE A 23 33.91 2.24 43.50
C PHE A 23 33.01 2.19 42.27
N PHE A 24 32.65 0.97 41.85
CA PHE A 24 31.45 0.72 41.08
C PHE A 24 30.31 1.14 42.02
N THR A 25 29.97 2.43 42.01
CA THR A 25 28.77 2.90 42.67
C THR A 25 27.63 2.18 41.95
N GLN A 26 27.11 1.13 42.56
CA GLN A 26 25.76 0.65 42.27
C GLN A 26 24.88 1.89 42.38
N THR A 27 24.50 2.46 41.24
CA THR A 27 23.45 3.48 41.21
C THR A 27 22.26 2.84 41.91
N PRO A 28 21.74 3.42 43.00
CA PRO A 28 20.59 2.85 43.69
C PRO A 28 19.46 2.73 42.66
N LEU A 29 18.94 1.51 42.51
CA LEU A 29 17.77 1.22 41.67
C LEU A 29 16.66 2.21 42.06
N SER A 30 16.13 2.91 41.07
CA SER A 30 15.04 3.86 41.26
C SER A 30 13.83 3.14 41.88
N ASP A 31 13.02 3.82 42.68
CA ASP A 31 11.79 3.24 43.27
C ASP A 31 10.89 2.58 42.21
N GLY A 32 10.88 3.10 40.98
CA GLY A 32 10.17 2.50 39.85
C GLY A 32 10.77 1.16 39.38
N ASP A 33 12.09 1.01 39.39
CA ASP A 33 12.77 -0.23 39.00
C ASP A 33 12.54 -1.34 40.05
N ASN A 34 12.52 -0.97 41.34
CA ASN A 34 12.19 -1.89 42.44
C ASN A 34 10.75 -2.40 42.35
N GLN A 35 9.81 -1.53 41.94
CA GLN A 35 8.41 -1.91 41.77
C GLN A 35 8.23 -2.87 40.58
N ILE A 36 8.86 -2.58 39.44
CA ILE A 36 8.84 -3.47 38.26
C ILE A 36 9.42 -4.84 38.61
N GLU A 37 10.54 -4.89 39.33
CA GLU A 37 11.16 -6.17 39.71
C GLU A 37 10.25 -6.98 40.66
N LYS A 38 9.57 -6.32 41.59
CA LYS A 38 8.59 -6.95 42.48
C LYS A 38 7.40 -7.51 41.71
N GLU A 39 6.88 -6.78 40.73
CA GLU A 39 5.77 -7.22 39.87
C GLU A 39 6.18 -8.43 39.01
N LYS A 40 7.37 -8.41 38.41
CA LYS A 40 7.91 -9.56 37.66
C LYS A 40 8.02 -10.80 38.54
N LYS A 41 8.59 -10.67 39.74
CA LYS A 41 8.71 -11.77 40.70
C LYS A 41 7.34 -12.34 41.11
N ALA A 42 6.35 -11.47 41.31
CA ALA A 42 4.99 -11.88 41.61
C ALA A 42 4.36 -12.68 40.46
N ILE A 43 4.52 -12.22 39.21
CA ILE A 43 4.02 -12.92 38.01
C ILE A 43 4.69 -14.29 37.85
N ILE A 44 6.02 -14.38 38.04
CA ILE A 44 6.75 -15.65 37.98
C ILE A 44 6.24 -16.61 39.06
N SER A 45 6.01 -16.12 40.28
CA SER A 45 5.47 -16.94 41.36
C SER A 45 4.04 -17.41 41.07
N GLU A 46 3.17 -16.54 40.55
CA GLU A 46 1.79 -16.89 40.18
C GLU A 46 1.76 -17.95 39.09
N PHE A 47 2.63 -17.80 38.07
CA PHE A 47 2.79 -18.76 36.99
C PHE A 47 3.24 -20.13 37.50
N ASN A 48 4.28 -20.18 38.32
CA ASN A 48 4.83 -21.44 38.82
C ASN A 48 3.81 -22.21 39.67
N SER A 49 3.01 -21.53 40.49
CA SER A 49 1.99 -22.16 41.34
C SER A 49 0.77 -22.66 40.57
N ASN A 50 0.45 -22.04 39.43
CA ASN A 50 -0.78 -22.33 38.67
C ASN A 50 -0.51 -22.85 37.25
N LYS A 51 0.72 -23.29 36.98
CA LYS A 51 1.22 -23.60 35.63
C LYS A 51 0.22 -24.47 34.86
N GLU A 52 -0.10 -25.65 35.36
CA GLU A 52 -1.00 -26.61 34.70
C GLU A 52 -2.38 -26.02 34.37
N ASN A 53 -2.96 -25.22 35.26
CA ASN A 53 -4.24 -24.56 35.02
C ASN A 53 -4.12 -23.49 33.91
N ILE A 54 -3.06 -22.69 33.91
CA ILE A 54 -2.79 -21.69 32.86
C ILE A 54 -2.66 -22.38 31.50
N PHE A 55 -1.88 -23.46 31.42
CA PHE A 55 -1.75 -24.26 30.20
C PHE A 55 -3.09 -24.85 29.74
N THR A 56 -3.89 -25.38 30.67
CA THR A 56 -5.22 -25.93 30.38
C THR A 56 -6.17 -24.86 29.84
N GLN A 57 -6.17 -23.65 30.41
CA GLN A 57 -6.99 -22.53 29.94
C GLN A 57 -6.56 -22.05 28.56
N ILE A 58 -5.26 -21.90 28.30
CA ILE A 58 -4.75 -21.50 26.99
C ILE A 58 -5.12 -22.53 25.93
N ASN A 59 -4.90 -23.83 26.20
CA ASN A 59 -5.28 -24.90 25.28
C ASN A 59 -6.79 -24.94 25.01
N ARG A 60 -7.61 -24.70 26.04
CA ARG A 60 -9.06 -24.57 25.87
C ARG A 60 -9.42 -23.41 24.95
N LEU A 61 -8.83 -22.22 25.16
CA LEU A 61 -9.06 -21.05 24.31
C LEU A 61 -8.64 -21.31 22.86
N ILE A 62 -7.52 -21.99 22.63
CA ILE A 62 -7.08 -22.42 21.29
C ILE A 62 -8.11 -23.39 20.68
N SER A 63 -8.61 -24.38 21.43
CA SER A 63 -9.61 -25.33 20.94
C SER A 63 -10.98 -24.71 20.68
N GLU A 64 -11.30 -23.61 21.36
CA GLU A 64 -12.51 -22.80 21.15
C GLU A 64 -12.31 -21.74 20.05
N GLU A 65 -11.18 -21.74 19.34
CA GLU A 65 -10.79 -20.76 18.30
C GLU A 65 -10.71 -19.30 18.80
N LYS A 66 -10.62 -19.10 20.13
CA LYS A 66 -10.48 -17.79 20.78
C LYS A 66 -9.01 -17.39 20.88
N TYR A 67 -8.36 -17.26 19.73
CA TYR A 67 -6.92 -17.05 19.67
C TYR A 67 -6.47 -15.72 20.30
N ASP A 68 -7.23 -14.64 20.16
CA ASP A 68 -6.92 -13.34 20.77
C ASP A 68 -6.86 -13.42 22.31
N GLU A 69 -7.82 -14.13 22.91
CA GLU A 69 -7.87 -14.36 24.36
C GLU A 69 -6.71 -15.27 24.81
N ALA A 70 -6.39 -16.31 24.04
CA ALA A 70 -5.27 -17.21 24.30
C ALA A 70 -3.93 -16.45 24.29
N ILE A 71 -3.71 -15.59 23.28
CA ILE A 71 -2.51 -14.76 23.14
C ILE A 71 -2.41 -13.75 24.28
N SER A 72 -3.53 -13.12 24.66
CA SER A 72 -3.58 -12.17 25.77
C SER A 72 -3.21 -12.83 27.09
N LEU A 73 -3.77 -14.02 27.36
CA LEU A 73 -3.46 -14.81 28.55
C LEU A 73 -1.99 -15.26 28.58
N ALA A 74 -1.47 -15.76 27.46
CA ALA A 74 -0.07 -16.17 27.36
C ALA A 74 0.90 -14.97 27.51
N SER A 75 0.55 -13.81 26.95
CA SER A 75 1.36 -12.60 27.02
C SER A 75 1.48 -12.04 28.44
N LYS A 76 0.47 -12.25 29.30
CA LYS A 76 0.53 -11.89 30.73
C LYS A 76 1.72 -12.55 31.43
N TYR A 77 2.08 -13.78 31.04
CA TYR A 77 3.14 -14.56 31.66
C TYR A 77 4.42 -14.62 30.80
N GLN A 78 4.54 -13.81 29.75
CA GLN A 78 5.71 -13.85 28.84
C GLN A 78 7.05 -13.59 29.56
N VAL A 79 7.03 -12.86 30.67
CA VAL A 79 8.23 -12.57 31.48
C VAL A 79 8.86 -13.80 32.12
N THR A 80 8.16 -14.93 32.18
CA THR A 80 8.72 -16.17 32.71
C THR A 80 9.66 -16.87 31.74
N GLU A 81 9.63 -16.49 30.46
CA GLU A 81 10.42 -17.09 29.37
C GLU A 81 10.25 -18.62 29.27
N ASP A 82 9.12 -19.14 29.76
CA ASP A 82 8.82 -20.57 29.71
C ASP A 82 8.59 -21.01 28.25
N GLU A 83 9.43 -21.93 27.78
CA GLU A 83 9.44 -22.36 26.37
C GLU A 83 8.10 -22.95 25.92
N ALA A 84 7.42 -23.70 26.78
CA ALA A 84 6.15 -24.32 26.44
C ALA A 84 5.03 -23.25 26.33
N LEU A 85 5.05 -22.24 27.19
CA LEU A 85 4.12 -21.11 27.11
C LEU A 85 4.32 -20.31 25.81
N LEU A 86 5.57 -20.02 25.46
CA LEU A 86 5.92 -19.30 24.23
C LEU A 86 5.47 -20.08 22.99
N LYS A 87 5.68 -21.41 22.95
CA LYS A 87 5.17 -22.26 21.87
C LYS A 87 3.65 -22.20 21.71
N LEU A 88 2.90 -22.20 22.82
CA LEU A 88 1.44 -22.06 22.75
C LEU A 88 1.00 -20.69 22.26
N LYS A 89 1.69 -19.62 22.68
CA LYS A 89 1.45 -18.28 22.17
C LYS A 89 1.71 -18.21 20.66
N ASP A 90 2.82 -18.76 20.20
CA ASP A 90 3.20 -18.77 18.78
C ASP A 90 2.20 -19.60 17.96
N GLN A 91 1.74 -20.74 18.48
CA GLN A 91 0.68 -21.53 17.86
C GLN A 91 -0.62 -20.74 17.73
N ALA A 92 -1.10 -20.12 18.81
CA ALA A 92 -2.31 -19.30 18.79
C ALA A 92 -2.18 -18.13 17.80
N GLN A 93 -1.00 -17.49 17.76
CA GLN A 93 -0.72 -16.41 16.81
C GLN A 93 -0.73 -16.89 15.36
N ALA A 94 -0.15 -18.05 15.08
CA ALA A 94 -0.14 -18.64 13.75
C ALA A 94 -1.57 -18.99 13.28
N GLU A 95 -2.39 -19.59 14.15
CA GLU A 95 -3.79 -19.89 13.84
C GLU A 95 -4.64 -18.62 13.66
N LEU A 96 -4.46 -17.62 14.52
CA LEU A 96 -5.11 -16.31 14.36
C LEU A 96 -4.77 -15.68 13.00
N THR A 97 -3.50 -15.71 12.61
CA THR A 97 -3.05 -15.20 11.31
C THR A 97 -3.74 -15.96 10.17
N LYS A 98 -3.83 -17.30 10.22
CA LYS A 98 -4.54 -18.09 9.21
C LYS A 98 -6.02 -17.71 9.11
N VAL A 99 -6.72 -17.58 10.25
CA VAL A 99 -8.14 -17.18 10.28
C VAL A 99 -8.33 -15.79 9.68
N ASN A 100 -7.48 -14.83 10.05
CA ASN A 100 -7.54 -13.47 9.53
C ASN A 100 -7.26 -13.43 8.02
N THR A 101 -6.25 -14.15 7.55
CA THR A 101 -5.97 -14.28 6.12
C THR A 101 -7.14 -14.94 5.38
N GLN A 102 -7.73 -16.00 5.93
CA GLN A 102 -8.89 -16.66 5.33
C GLN A 102 -10.12 -15.73 5.25
N LYS A 103 -10.33 -14.91 6.28
CA LYS A 103 -11.36 -13.88 6.29
C LYS A 103 -11.11 -12.83 5.20
N GLN A 104 -9.88 -12.31 5.11
CA GLN A 104 -9.50 -11.36 4.05
C GLN A 104 -9.70 -11.93 2.65
N ILE A 105 -9.33 -13.20 2.42
CA ILE A 105 -9.56 -13.87 1.14
C ILE A 105 -11.05 -13.95 0.83
N THR A 106 -11.88 -14.32 1.81
CA THR A 106 -13.34 -14.39 1.66
C THR A 106 -13.93 -13.03 1.31
N ASP A 107 -13.54 -11.99 2.04
CA ASP A 107 -14.03 -10.62 1.83
C ASP A 107 -13.64 -10.09 0.44
N LEU A 108 -12.38 -10.28 0.03
CA LEU A 108 -11.90 -9.90 -1.30
C LEU A 108 -12.59 -10.67 -2.43
N SER A 109 -12.86 -11.97 -2.22
CA SER A 109 -13.58 -12.80 -3.19
C SER A 109 -15.02 -12.35 -3.36
N ASN A 110 -15.69 -11.97 -2.26
CA ASN A 110 -17.03 -11.40 -2.30
C ASN A 110 -17.04 -10.03 -3.01
N GLU A 111 -16.06 -9.17 -2.73
CA GLU A 111 -15.92 -7.88 -3.42
C GLU A 111 -15.68 -8.08 -4.92
N LEU A 112 -14.88 -9.07 -5.31
CA LEU A 112 -14.63 -9.41 -6.71
C LEU A 112 -15.90 -9.89 -7.42
N ASN A 113 -16.69 -10.73 -6.77
CA ASN A 113 -17.97 -11.22 -7.30
C ASN A 113 -19.01 -10.10 -7.44
N ALA A 114 -18.99 -9.11 -6.54
CA ALA A 114 -19.86 -7.94 -6.61
C ALA A 114 -19.38 -6.88 -7.62
N THR A 115 -18.12 -6.93 -8.03
CA THR A 115 -17.52 -5.95 -8.95
C THR A 115 -17.84 -6.32 -10.41
N PRO A 116 -18.52 -5.44 -11.17
CA PRO A 116 -18.85 -5.70 -12.58
C PRO A 116 -17.62 -6.02 -13.43
N GLU A 117 -17.78 -6.87 -14.44
CA GLU A 117 -16.67 -7.24 -15.36
C GLU A 117 -16.09 -6.02 -16.11
N SER A 118 -16.89 -4.96 -16.30
CA SER A 118 -16.44 -3.71 -16.92
C SER A 118 -15.51 -2.87 -16.04
N GLU A 119 -15.48 -3.10 -14.71
CA GLU A 119 -14.60 -2.38 -13.78
C GLU A 119 -13.20 -3.01 -13.74
N LEU A 120 -12.52 -3.00 -14.89
CA LEU A 120 -11.26 -3.73 -15.11
C LEU A 120 -10.15 -3.34 -14.13
N GLN A 121 -9.98 -2.04 -13.84
CA GLN A 121 -8.98 -1.55 -12.87
C GLN A 121 -9.23 -2.13 -11.48
N LYS A 122 -10.47 -2.06 -11.00
CA LYS A 122 -10.83 -2.54 -9.67
C LYS A 122 -10.65 -4.05 -9.56
N ARG A 123 -11.06 -4.81 -10.58
CA ARG A 123 -10.84 -6.26 -10.63
C ARG A 123 -9.35 -6.61 -10.65
N PHE A 124 -8.53 -5.88 -11.40
CA PHE A 124 -7.08 -6.03 -11.42
C PHE A 124 -6.47 -5.81 -10.02
N ASP A 125 -6.87 -4.75 -9.32
CA ASP A 125 -6.40 -4.46 -7.96
C ASP A 125 -6.81 -5.56 -6.97
N LEU A 126 -8.04 -6.10 -7.10
CA LEU A 126 -8.53 -7.19 -6.27
C LEU A 126 -7.75 -8.49 -6.49
N TYR A 127 -7.49 -8.88 -7.75
CA TYR A 127 -6.64 -10.04 -8.05
C TYR A 127 -5.21 -9.84 -7.55
N SER A 128 -4.68 -8.63 -7.61
CA SER A 128 -3.35 -8.30 -7.06
C SER A 128 -3.29 -8.56 -5.56
N LYS A 129 -4.26 -8.05 -4.79
CA LYS A 129 -4.37 -8.29 -3.34
C LYS A 129 -4.55 -9.78 -3.00
N LEU A 130 -5.36 -10.50 -3.79
CA LEU A 130 -5.55 -11.95 -3.60
C LEU A 130 -4.25 -12.74 -3.84
N LEU A 131 -3.40 -12.32 -4.78
CA LEU A 131 -2.09 -12.93 -5.02
C LEU A 131 -1.07 -12.63 -3.91
N GLU A 132 -1.16 -11.48 -3.25
CA GLU A 132 -0.33 -11.20 -2.06
C GLU A 132 -0.64 -12.18 -0.92
N LEU A 133 -1.91 -12.56 -0.75
CA LEU A 133 -2.35 -13.51 0.28
C LEU A 133 -2.16 -14.98 -0.11
N VAL A 134 -2.36 -15.31 -1.39
CA VAL A 134 -2.28 -16.69 -1.91
C VAL A 134 -1.43 -16.71 -3.19
N PRO A 135 -0.10 -16.62 -3.07
CA PRO A 135 0.79 -16.45 -4.21
C PRO A 135 0.87 -17.66 -5.13
N ASP A 136 0.36 -18.83 -4.73
CA ASP A 136 0.38 -20.04 -5.56
C ASP A 136 -0.93 -20.33 -6.30
N ASN A 137 -1.95 -19.48 -6.12
CA ASN A 137 -3.23 -19.66 -6.80
C ASN A 137 -3.09 -19.43 -8.32
N SER A 138 -3.30 -20.48 -9.12
CA SER A 138 -3.16 -20.43 -10.58
C SER A 138 -4.22 -19.58 -11.26
N GLU A 139 -5.44 -19.55 -10.73
CA GLU A 139 -6.55 -18.79 -11.29
C GLU A 139 -6.29 -17.28 -11.14
N TYR A 140 -5.91 -16.84 -9.93
CA TYR A 140 -5.60 -15.44 -9.66
C TYR A 140 -4.41 -14.96 -10.50
N LYS A 141 -3.37 -15.81 -10.66
CA LYS A 141 -2.22 -15.52 -11.54
C LYS A 141 -2.67 -15.28 -12.98
N THR A 142 -3.52 -16.17 -13.49
CA THR A 142 -4.01 -16.12 -14.87
C THR A 142 -4.84 -14.85 -15.07
N LYS A 143 -5.82 -14.58 -14.20
CA LYS A 143 -6.69 -13.40 -14.32
C LYS A 143 -5.93 -12.09 -14.16
N HIS A 144 -4.99 -12.03 -13.22
CA HIS A 144 -4.12 -10.87 -13.08
C HIS A 144 -3.27 -10.64 -14.34
N ALA A 145 -2.68 -11.69 -14.91
CA ALA A 145 -1.89 -11.61 -16.14
C ALA A 145 -2.72 -11.19 -17.36
N GLU A 146 -3.96 -11.68 -17.48
CA GLU A 146 -4.92 -11.29 -18.52
C GLU A 146 -5.29 -9.78 -18.42
N LEU A 147 -5.57 -9.30 -17.22
CA LEU A 147 -6.02 -7.92 -17.00
C LEU A 147 -4.89 -6.89 -17.08
N LYS A 148 -3.66 -7.28 -16.68
CA LYS A 148 -2.51 -6.38 -16.63
C LYS A 148 -2.30 -5.54 -17.91
N PRO A 149 -2.14 -6.13 -19.11
CA PRO A 149 -1.90 -5.34 -20.32
C PRO A 149 -3.07 -4.42 -20.69
N ILE A 150 -4.31 -4.84 -20.37
CA ILE A 150 -5.53 -4.07 -20.65
C ILE A 150 -5.56 -2.83 -19.75
N VAL A 151 -5.33 -3.02 -18.46
CA VAL A 151 -5.30 -1.94 -17.47
C VAL A 151 -4.17 -0.97 -17.75
N GLU A 152 -2.95 -1.47 -18.04
CA GLU A 152 -1.81 -0.65 -18.42
C GLU A 152 -2.12 0.18 -19.67
N ARG A 153 -2.80 -0.40 -20.68
CA ARG A 153 -3.22 0.32 -21.89
C ARG A 153 -4.24 1.42 -21.57
N LEU A 154 -5.25 1.14 -20.76
CA LEU A 154 -6.25 2.14 -20.34
C LEU A 154 -5.60 3.29 -19.55
N GLN A 155 -4.64 2.98 -18.67
CA GLN A 155 -3.86 3.98 -17.95
C GLN A 155 -3.01 4.83 -18.89
N MET A 156 -2.33 4.20 -19.86
CA MET A 156 -1.58 4.91 -20.89
C MET A 156 -2.47 5.87 -21.69
N ILE A 157 -3.65 5.42 -22.14
CA ILE A 157 -4.61 6.24 -22.88
C ILE A 157 -5.12 7.39 -22.01
N SER A 158 -5.65 7.09 -20.82
CA SER A 158 -6.21 8.10 -19.91
C SER A 158 -5.19 9.18 -19.52
N SER A 159 -3.91 8.82 -19.41
CA SER A 159 -2.82 9.77 -19.14
C SER A 159 -2.63 10.84 -20.23
N GLN A 160 -3.14 10.61 -21.45
CA GLN A 160 -3.04 11.56 -22.57
C GLN A 160 -4.09 12.69 -22.48
N PHE A 161 -5.11 12.50 -21.64
CA PHE A 161 -6.21 13.45 -21.45
C PHE A 161 -6.02 14.29 -20.18
N MET A 162 -6.63 15.47 -20.15
CA MET A 162 -6.70 16.30 -18.95
C MET A 162 -7.89 15.88 -18.08
N GLY A 163 -7.67 15.78 -16.77
CA GLY A 163 -8.68 15.23 -15.85
C GLY A 163 -9.95 16.07 -15.72
N GLU A 164 -9.84 17.40 -15.74
CA GLU A 164 -10.98 18.29 -15.48
C GLU A 164 -11.88 18.53 -16.69
N ASN A 165 -11.32 18.62 -17.90
CA ASN A 165 -12.08 18.91 -19.12
C ASN A 165 -12.08 17.76 -20.15
N GLY A 166 -11.35 16.67 -19.90
CA GLY A 166 -11.27 15.53 -20.83
C GLY A 166 -10.57 15.84 -22.15
N ALA A 167 -9.87 16.96 -22.28
CA ALA A 167 -9.22 17.35 -23.52
C ALA A 167 -7.91 16.58 -23.73
N HIS A 168 -7.62 16.20 -24.98
CA HIS A 168 -6.38 15.52 -25.33
C HIS A 168 -5.22 16.52 -25.39
N ARG A 169 -4.26 16.41 -24.47
CA ARG A 169 -3.25 17.45 -24.14
C ARG A 169 -2.47 17.94 -25.37
N LYS A 170 -1.93 17.00 -26.14
CA LYS A 170 -1.05 17.32 -27.27
C LYS A 170 -1.83 17.82 -28.49
N LEU A 171 -3.04 17.30 -28.72
CA LEU A 171 -3.89 17.74 -29.83
C LEU A 171 -4.44 19.14 -29.56
N GLU A 172 -4.90 19.42 -28.34
CA GLU A 172 -5.33 20.76 -27.96
C GLU A 172 -4.20 21.78 -28.10
N LYS A 173 -2.98 21.44 -27.65
CA LYS A 173 -1.81 22.30 -27.84
C LYS A 173 -1.56 22.59 -29.32
N PHE A 174 -1.67 21.57 -30.17
CA PHE A 174 -1.54 21.72 -31.62
C PHE A 174 -2.64 22.61 -32.21
N ILE A 175 -3.90 22.43 -31.80
CA ILE A 175 -5.03 23.25 -32.24
C ILE A 175 -4.79 24.71 -31.87
N LYS A 176 -4.51 24.99 -30.59
CA LYS A 176 -4.24 26.35 -30.11
C LYS A 176 -3.07 26.99 -30.84
N PHE A 177 -2.00 26.24 -31.11
CA PHE A 177 -0.85 26.74 -31.87
C PHE A 177 -1.21 27.15 -33.30
N LYS A 178 -2.18 26.48 -33.93
CA LYS A 178 -2.65 26.79 -35.29
C LYS A 178 -3.76 27.84 -35.34
N MET A 179 -4.37 28.19 -34.21
CA MET A 179 -5.41 29.21 -34.13
C MET A 179 -4.82 30.62 -34.24
N LYS A 180 -5.52 31.50 -34.96
CA LYS A 180 -5.19 32.93 -35.05
C LYS A 180 -5.40 33.66 -33.73
N ASP A 181 -6.43 33.29 -32.98
CA ASP A 181 -6.80 33.92 -31.70
C ASP A 181 -7.18 32.84 -30.67
N VAL A 182 -6.21 32.48 -29.83
CA VAL A 182 -6.34 31.45 -28.79
C VAL A 182 -7.28 31.88 -27.66
N SER A 183 -7.52 33.18 -27.47
CA SER A 183 -8.33 33.69 -26.35
C SER A 183 -9.80 33.23 -26.40
N ASN A 184 -10.31 32.89 -27.60
CA ASN A 184 -11.68 32.38 -27.77
C ASN A 184 -11.73 30.85 -27.86
N TYR A 185 -10.63 30.15 -27.53
CA TYR A 185 -10.66 28.69 -27.49
C TYR A 185 -11.42 28.23 -26.26
N GLU A 186 -12.45 27.42 -26.48
CA GLU A 186 -13.17 26.72 -25.43
C GLU A 186 -13.35 25.26 -25.85
N HIS A 187 -12.77 24.35 -25.08
CA HIS A 187 -12.94 22.92 -25.29
C HIS A 187 -14.38 22.51 -24.96
N LEU A 188 -14.99 21.69 -25.82
CA LEU A 188 -16.34 21.18 -25.60
C LEU A 188 -16.35 19.68 -25.31
N GLU A 189 -15.71 18.89 -26.17
CA GLU A 189 -15.73 17.44 -26.06
C GLU A 189 -14.50 16.84 -26.73
N THR A 190 -14.07 15.68 -26.24
CA THR A 190 -13.13 14.84 -26.98
C THR A 190 -13.59 13.39 -26.93
N LYS A 191 -13.59 12.75 -28.10
CA LYS A 191 -13.86 11.33 -28.28
C LYS A 191 -12.61 10.65 -28.83
N TYR A 192 -12.45 9.38 -28.52
CA TYR A 192 -11.40 8.57 -29.09
C TYR A 192 -11.93 7.22 -29.57
N VAL A 193 -11.24 6.66 -30.54
CA VAL A 193 -11.40 5.28 -31.01
C VAL A 193 -10.02 4.67 -31.10
N GLU A 194 -9.84 3.48 -30.53
CA GLU A 194 -8.61 2.71 -30.71
C GLU A 194 -8.59 2.08 -32.10
N ASN A 195 -7.44 2.14 -32.77
CA ASN A 195 -7.21 1.48 -34.04
C ASN A 195 -6.35 0.22 -33.84
N ASP A 196 -6.37 -0.71 -34.81
CA ASP A 196 -5.65 -2.00 -34.72
C ASP A 196 -4.11 -1.85 -34.66
N ASP A 197 -3.56 -0.70 -35.04
CA ASP A 197 -2.12 -0.41 -35.14
C ASP A 197 -1.55 0.31 -33.90
N ASN A 198 -2.19 0.17 -32.73
CA ASN A 198 -1.87 0.87 -31.48
C ASN A 198 -1.98 2.40 -31.54
N THR A 199 -2.54 2.96 -32.61
CA THR A 199 -2.84 4.40 -32.71
C THR A 199 -4.24 4.71 -32.18
N LEU A 200 -4.49 5.98 -31.89
CA LEU A 200 -5.82 6.46 -31.50
C LEU A 200 -6.33 7.48 -32.51
N THR A 201 -7.58 7.34 -32.92
CA THR A 201 -8.30 8.38 -33.67
C THR A 201 -9.00 9.29 -32.66
N ILE A 202 -8.47 10.48 -32.46
CA ILE A 202 -9.01 11.49 -31.53
C ILE A 202 -9.84 12.50 -32.31
N THR A 203 -11.06 12.76 -31.84
CA THR A 203 -11.92 13.84 -32.35
C THR A 203 -12.15 14.85 -31.24
N THR A 204 -11.62 16.06 -31.40
CA THR A 204 -11.79 17.18 -30.47
C THR A 204 -12.74 18.21 -31.07
N THR A 205 -13.72 18.60 -30.27
CA THR A 205 -14.70 19.62 -30.60
C THR A 205 -14.48 20.83 -29.69
N PHE A 206 -14.41 22.02 -30.27
CA PHE A 206 -14.13 23.25 -29.53
C PHE A 206 -14.81 24.46 -30.17
N ASN A 207 -15.10 25.50 -29.39
CA ASN A 207 -15.48 26.81 -29.91
C ASN A 207 -14.23 27.64 -30.21
N GLY A 208 -14.26 28.38 -31.31
CA GLY A 208 -13.18 29.29 -31.69
C GLY A 208 -13.54 30.14 -32.89
N LYS A 209 -12.86 31.27 -33.06
CA LYS A 209 -13.04 32.12 -34.25
C LYS A 209 -12.48 31.44 -35.49
N LYS A 210 -13.32 31.27 -36.52
CA LYS A 210 -12.91 30.74 -37.83
C LYS A 210 -12.78 31.87 -38.85
N GLY A 211 -11.56 32.10 -39.33
CA GLY A 211 -11.28 33.10 -40.36
C GLY A 211 -11.49 34.56 -39.91
N ASP A 212 -11.68 35.46 -40.88
CA ASP A 212 -11.72 36.91 -40.65
C ASP A 212 -13.10 37.45 -40.24
N SER A 213 -14.12 36.59 -40.17
CA SER A 213 -15.50 36.97 -39.84
C SER A 213 -15.71 37.37 -38.36
N GLY A 214 -14.74 37.07 -37.49
CA GLY A 214 -14.79 37.37 -36.06
C GLY A 214 -15.82 36.57 -35.24
N LYS A 215 -16.69 35.77 -35.88
CA LYS A 215 -17.71 34.96 -35.20
C LYS A 215 -17.10 33.71 -34.55
N ILE A 216 -17.51 33.42 -33.32
CA ILE A 216 -17.18 32.19 -32.61
C ILE A 216 -18.07 31.07 -33.15
N THR A 217 -17.47 30.00 -33.66
CA THR A 217 -18.19 28.84 -34.19
C THR A 217 -17.66 27.55 -33.58
N LYS A 218 -18.49 26.50 -33.62
CA LYS A 218 -18.09 25.15 -33.25
C LYS A 218 -17.21 24.56 -34.35
N ASN A 219 -15.98 24.20 -34.00
CA ASN A 219 -15.01 23.56 -34.87
C ASN A 219 -14.79 22.12 -34.41
N THR A 220 -14.40 21.25 -35.33
CA THR A 220 -14.11 19.84 -35.06
C THR A 220 -12.83 19.44 -35.76
N VAL A 221 -11.89 18.89 -34.99
CA VAL A 221 -10.61 18.40 -35.50
C VAL A 221 -10.50 16.92 -35.17
N THR A 222 -10.28 16.12 -36.22
CA THR A 222 -9.99 14.69 -36.10
C THR A 222 -8.54 14.44 -36.46
N ALA A 223 -7.80 13.77 -35.59
CA ALA A 223 -6.40 13.43 -35.77
C ALA A 223 -6.12 11.99 -35.35
N ILE A 224 -5.17 11.35 -36.03
CA ILE A 224 -4.57 10.09 -35.60
C ILE A 224 -3.33 10.42 -34.77
N VAL A 225 -3.24 9.84 -33.59
CA VAL A 225 -2.13 10.02 -32.65
C VAL A 225 -1.42 8.70 -32.39
N ASP A 226 -0.11 8.76 -32.11
CA ASP A 226 0.68 7.60 -31.70
C ASP A 226 0.34 7.14 -30.27
N SER A 227 0.98 6.06 -29.81
CA SER A 227 0.83 5.53 -28.45
C SER A 227 1.22 6.51 -27.33
N ASN A 228 2.00 7.55 -27.65
CA ASN A 228 2.40 8.61 -26.73
C ASN A 228 1.48 9.84 -26.83
N GLY A 229 0.42 9.78 -27.64
CA GLY A 229 -0.49 10.89 -27.90
C GLY A 229 0.07 11.99 -28.82
N ASN A 230 1.17 11.76 -29.54
CA ASN A 230 1.64 12.72 -30.53
C ASN A 230 0.76 12.67 -31.79
N PRO A 231 0.21 13.80 -32.27
CA PRO A 231 -0.50 13.84 -33.54
C PRO A 231 0.42 13.47 -34.71
N ILE A 232 0.15 12.34 -35.36
CA ILE A 232 0.88 11.90 -36.57
C ILE A 232 0.24 12.53 -37.80
N ARG A 233 -1.10 12.53 -37.86
CA ARG A 233 -1.85 12.95 -39.05
C ARG A 233 -3.15 13.63 -38.66
N ILE A 234 -3.41 14.80 -39.24
CA ILE A 234 -4.73 15.44 -39.18
C ILE A 234 -5.59 14.84 -40.29
N VAL A 235 -6.71 14.23 -39.90
CA VAL A 235 -7.66 13.59 -40.83
C VAL A 235 -8.67 14.61 -41.33
N SER A 236 -9.19 15.45 -40.44
CA SER A 236 -10.10 16.53 -40.82
C SER A 236 -10.01 17.72 -39.87
N TRP A 237 -10.24 18.91 -40.43
CA TRP A 237 -10.41 20.15 -39.68
C TRP A 237 -11.60 20.89 -40.29
N LYS A 238 -12.71 20.96 -39.55
CA LYS A 238 -13.94 21.60 -40.00
C LYS A 238 -14.37 22.70 -39.03
#